data_AF-A0A847Y7U5-F1
#
_entry.id   AF-A0A847Y7U5-F1
#
_cell.length_a   1.000
_cell.length_b   1.000
_cell.length_c   1.000
_cell.angle_alpha   90.00
_cell.angle_beta   90.00
_cell.angle_gamma   90.00
#
_symmetry.space_group_name_H-M   'P 1'
#
loop_
_entity.id
_entity.type
_entity.pdbx_description
1 polymer ?
#
loop_
_entity_poly.entity_id
_entity_poly.type
_entity_poly.pdbx_seq_one_letter_code
_entity_poly.pdbx_strand_id
1 'polypeptide(L)'
;MGQNLLNLLPEELKNVANEFSDLILEKSLMRFYQNLSEENKTKMAQVFSEGVEQEKADFLNKYLGDLQKIMIEEAKKIIAETK
;
A
#
# COMPACT_ATOMS: atom_id res chain seq x y z
N MET A 1 4.17 16.45 -25.02
CA MET A 1 3.88 17.02 -23.68
C MET A 1 2.60 16.36 -23.17
N GLY A 2 2.72 15.28 -22.40
CA GLY A 2 1.55 14.63 -21.81
C GLY A 2 1.02 15.51 -20.68
N GLN A 3 -0.09 16.21 -20.90
CA GLN A 3 -0.73 16.96 -19.83
C GLN A 3 -1.13 15.97 -18.73
N ASN A 4 -0.64 16.22 -17.51
CA ASN A 4 -0.98 15.43 -16.34
C ASN A 4 -2.47 15.68 -16.03
N LEU A 5 -3.36 14.87 -16.59
CA LEU A 5 -4.82 15.01 -16.47
C LEU A 5 -5.26 15.09 -14.99
N LEU A 6 -4.51 14.46 -14.09
CA LEU A 6 -4.70 14.54 -12.64
C LEU A 6 -4.55 15.97 -12.08
N ASN A 7 -3.71 16.81 -12.68
CA ASN A 7 -3.53 18.20 -12.24
C ASN A 7 -4.71 19.09 -12.64
N LEU A 8 -5.47 18.68 -13.66
CA LEU A 8 -6.67 19.38 -14.15
C LEU A 8 -7.94 19.00 -13.38
N LEU A 9 -7.86 18.04 -12.46
CA LEU A 9 -8.99 17.68 -11.62
C LEU A 9 -9.31 18.81 -10.62
N PRO A 10 -10.60 19.10 -10.38
CA PRO A 10 -11.07 19.86 -9.23
C PRO A 10 -10.47 19.32 -7.92
N GLU A 11 -10.29 20.19 -6.94
CA GLU A 11 -9.68 19.85 -5.65
C GLU A 11 -10.42 18.73 -4.94
N GLU A 12 -11.76 18.71 -5.05
CA GLU A 12 -12.62 17.68 -4.50
C GLU A 12 -12.32 16.30 -5.13
N LEU A 13 -12.10 16.24 -6.45
CA LEU A 13 -11.75 14.99 -7.12
C LEU A 13 -10.33 14.54 -6.82
N LYS A 14 -9.40 15.47 -6.54
CA LYS A 14 -8.06 15.13 -6.05
C LYS A 14 -8.13 14.51 -4.65
N ASN A 15 -8.95 15.06 -3.76
CA ASN A 15 -9.15 14.51 -2.42
C ASN A 15 -9.74 13.10 -2.49
N VAL A 16 -10.76 12.88 -3.32
CA VAL A 16 -11.33 11.54 -3.55
C VAL A 16 -10.28 10.57 -4.12
N ALA A 17 -9.45 11.00 -5.06
CA ALA A 17 -8.38 10.17 -5.61
C ALA A 17 -7.33 9.80 -4.54
N ASN A 18 -6.99 10.74 -3.65
CA ASN A 18 -6.08 10.49 -2.52
C ASN A 18 -6.70 9.49 -1.53
N GLU A 19 -7.95 9.71 -1.11
CA GLU A 19 -8.66 8.79 -0.21
C GLU A 19 -8.76 7.38 -0.80
N PHE A 20 -9.01 7.28 -2.11
CA PHE A 20 -9.02 6.00 -2.81
C PHE A 20 -7.64 5.33 -2.83
N SER A 21 -6.57 6.09 -3.06
CA SER A 21 -5.20 5.59 -2.99
C SER A 21 -4.85 5.10 -1.59
N ASP A 22 -5.23 5.85 -0.56
CA ASP A 22 -5.00 5.49 0.84
C ASP A 22 -5.75 4.21 1.21
N LEU A 23 -7.01 4.08 0.77
CA LEU A 23 -7.80 2.86 0.97
C LEU A 23 -7.16 1.63 0.31
N ILE A 24 -6.66 1.77 -0.91
CA ILE A 24 -5.94 0.69 -1.60
C ILE A 24 -4.70 0.30 -0.79
N LEU A 25 -3.93 1.29 -0.35
CA LEU A 25 -2.70 1.06 0.42
C LEU A 25 -3.01 0.36 1.74
N GLU A 26 -4.00 0.83 2.49
CA GLU A 26 -4.41 0.24 3.77
C GLU A 26 -4.82 -1.23 3.61
N LYS A 27 -5.73 -1.53 2.67
CA LYS A 27 -6.16 -2.92 2.40
C LYS A 27 -4.98 -3.80 1.95
N SER A 28 -4.07 -3.25 1.16
CA SER A 28 -2.89 -3.98 0.69
C SER A 28 -1.94 -4.32 1.82
N LEU A 29 -1.65 -3.36 2.70
CA LEU A 29 -0.80 -3.57 3.87
C LEU A 29 -1.44 -4.54 4.87
N MET A 30 -2.76 -4.45 5.09
CA MET A 30 -3.49 -5.41 5.92
C MET A 30 -3.40 -6.82 5.36
N ARG A 31 -3.69 -7.01 4.07
CA ARG A 31 -3.62 -8.33 3.42
C ARG A 31 -2.19 -8.87 3.44
N PHE A 32 -1.22 -8.01 3.20
CA PHE A 32 0.19 -8.37 3.33
C PHE A 32 0.52 -8.87 4.74
N TYR A 33 0.15 -8.11 5.78
CA TYR A 33 0.36 -8.49 7.17
C TYR A 33 -0.33 -9.81 7.55
N GLN A 34 -1.57 -10.01 7.08
CA GLN A 34 -2.33 -11.24 7.31
C GLN A 34 -1.66 -12.47 6.69
N ASN A 35 -0.98 -12.30 5.55
CA ASN A 35 -0.29 -13.38 4.85
C ASN A 35 1.12 -13.66 5.39
N LEU A 36 1.66 -12.81 6.28
CA LEU A 36 2.92 -13.10 6.95
C LEU A 36 2.77 -14.26 7.93
N SER A 37 3.80 -15.11 8.01
CA SER A 37 3.91 -16.07 9.12
C SER A 37 4.06 -15.35 10.46
N GLU A 38 3.68 -15.99 11.56
CA GLU A 38 3.83 -15.43 12.91
C GLU A 38 5.28 -15.02 13.24
N GLU A 39 6.25 -15.78 12.74
CA GLU A 39 7.68 -15.42 12.83
C GLU A 39 7.97 -14.10 12.11
N ASN A 40 7.46 -13.93 10.88
CA ASN A 40 7.68 -12.71 10.11
C ASN A 40 6.90 -11.51 10.68
N LYS A 41 5.72 -11.72 11.27
CA LYS A 41 4.99 -10.67 12.00
C LYS A 41 5.77 -10.20 13.24
N THR A 42 6.33 -11.15 14.00
CA THR A 42 7.19 -10.84 15.16
C THR A 42 8.42 -10.06 14.72
N LYS A 43 9.08 -10.50 13.63
CA LYS A 43 10.22 -9.80 13.05
C LYS A 43 9.85 -8.41 12.54
N MET A 44 8.68 -8.25 11.92
CA MET A 44 8.17 -6.95 11.51
C MET A 44 8.02 -6.02 12.70
N ALA A 45 7.34 -6.48 13.76
CA ALA A 45 7.18 -5.68 14.98
C ALA A 45 8.54 -5.25 15.54
N GLN A 46 9.50 -6.16 15.66
CA GLN A 46 10.84 -5.86 16.13
C GLN A 46 11.56 -4.82 15.26
N VAL A 47 11.58 -5.00 13.93
CA VAL A 47 12.23 -4.09 12.99
C VAL A 47 11.59 -2.70 13.02
N PHE A 48 10.27 -2.61 13.15
CA PHE A 48 9.58 -1.32 13.17
C PHE A 48 9.66 -0.60 14.52
N SER A 49 9.75 -1.34 15.63
CA SER A 49 9.89 -0.79 16.98
C SER A 49 11.33 -0.37 17.33
N GLU A 50 12.32 -1.20 16.98
CA GLU A 50 13.71 -1.05 17.46
C GLU A 50 14.72 -0.87 16.33
N GLY A 51 14.36 -1.27 15.11
CA GLY A 51 15.26 -1.24 13.97
C GLY A 51 15.60 0.16 13.50
N VAL A 52 16.77 0.30 12.89
CA VAL A 52 17.18 1.54 12.23
C VAL A 52 16.49 1.70 10.88
N GLU A 53 16.49 2.91 10.32
CA GLU A 53 15.82 3.24 9.05
C GLU A 53 16.18 2.28 7.91
N GLN A 54 17.44 1.86 7.86
CA GLN A 54 17.93 0.93 6.85
C GLN A 54 17.35 -0.49 7.02
N GLU A 55 17.22 -0.98 8.25
CA GLU A 55 16.60 -2.30 8.51
C GLU A 55 15.11 -2.30 8.18
N LYS A 56 14.42 -1.18 8.43
CA LYS A 56 13.03 -0.98 8.01
C LYS A 56 12.94 -1.03 6.48
N ALA A 57 13.81 -0.28 5.78
CA ALA A 57 13.84 -0.27 4.32
C ALA A 57 14.13 -1.66 3.73
N ASP A 58 15.08 -2.40 4.31
CA ASP A 58 15.43 -3.75 3.87
C ASP A 58 14.31 -4.75 4.12
N PHE A 59 13.61 -4.65 5.26
CA PHE A 59 12.42 -5.44 5.53
C PHE A 59 11.33 -5.13 4.50
N LEU A 60 11.06 -3.85 4.24
CA LEU A 60 10.07 -3.46 3.25
C LEU A 60 10.46 -3.94 1.85
N ASN A 61 11.70 -3.77 1.40
CA ASN A 61 12.12 -4.25 0.08
C ASN A 61 12.02 -5.78 -0.06
N LYS A 62 12.34 -6.51 1.01
CA LYS A 62 12.28 -7.98 1.01
C LYS A 62 10.87 -8.52 0.96
N TYR A 63 9.95 -7.91 1.72
CA TYR A 63 8.61 -8.48 1.90
C TYR A 63 7.51 -7.71 1.15
N LEU A 64 7.67 -6.40 0.92
CA LEU A 64 6.78 -5.59 0.07
C LEU A 64 7.17 -5.59 -1.41
N GLY A 65 8.12 -6.44 -1.84
CA GLY A 65 8.43 -6.59 -3.28
C GLY A 65 7.18 -6.90 -4.13
N ASP A 66 6.21 -7.60 -3.57
CA ASP A 66 4.91 -7.90 -4.19
C ASP A 66 3.82 -6.85 -3.90
N LEU A 67 4.10 -5.79 -3.14
CA LEU A 67 3.09 -4.81 -2.72
C LEU A 67 2.42 -4.14 -3.92
N GLN A 68 3.17 -3.78 -4.97
CA GLN A 68 2.57 -3.20 -6.18
C GLN A 68 1.52 -4.13 -6.80
N LYS A 69 1.80 -5.43 -6.83
CA LYS A 69 0.86 -6.44 -7.31
C LYS A 69 -0.37 -6.53 -6.40
N ILE A 70 -0.16 -6.56 -5.08
CA ILE A 70 -1.24 -6.59 -4.09
C ILE A 70 -2.12 -5.33 -4.23
N MET A 71 -1.53 -4.14 -4.40
CA MET A 71 -2.25 -2.88 -4.60
C MET A 71 -3.11 -2.91 -5.86
N ILE A 72 -2.60 -3.44 -6.98
CA ILE A 72 -3.40 -3.59 -8.20
C ILE A 72 -4.55 -4.58 -7.98
N GLU A 73 -4.33 -5.68 -7.27
CA GLU A 73 -5.38 -6.65 -6.95
C GLU A 73 -6.47 -6.04 -6.05
N GLU A 74 -6.08 -5.32 -4.99
CA GLU A 74 -7.02 -4.66 -4.09
C GLU A 74 -7.79 -3.53 -4.80
N ALA A 75 -7.12 -2.72 -5.64
CA ALA A 75 -7.79 -1.72 -6.46
C ALA A 75 -8.86 -2.34 -7.38
N LYS A 76 -8.55 -3.46 -8.04
CA LYS A 76 -9.52 -4.17 -8.88
C LYS A 76 -10.70 -4.72 -8.08
N LYS A 77 -10.46 -5.24 -6.88
CA LYS A 77 -11.54 -5.71 -5.98
C LYS A 77 -12.47 -4.58 -5.59
N ILE A 78 -11.92 -3.44 -5.14
CA ILE A 78 -12.74 -2.29 -4.73
C ILE A 78 -13.61 -1.82 -5.91
N ILE A 79 -13.04 -1.72 -7.11
CA ILE A 79 -13.81 -1.36 -8.33
C ILE A 79 -14.92 -2.38 -8.61
N ALA A 80 -14.64 -3.68 -8.45
CA ALA A 80 -15.61 -4.73 -8.69
C ALA A 80 -16.75 -4.74 -7.64
N GLU A 81 -16.46 -4.44 -6.38
CA GLU A 81 -17.46 -4.33 -5.29
C GLU A 81 -18.33 -3.09 -5.40
N THR A 82 -17.83 -2.05 -6.09
CA THR A 82 -18.55 -0.77 -6.29
C THR A 82 -19.46 -0.80 -7.52
N LYS A 83 -19.26 -1.74 -8.46
CA LYS A 83 -20.08 -1.92 -9.66
C LYS A 83 -21.26 -2.85 -9.41
#